data_AF-A0A7S0I4J4-F1
#
_entry.id   AF-A0A7S0I4J4-F1
#
_cell.length_a   1.000
_cell.length_b   1.000
_cell.length_c   1.000
_cell.angle_alpha   90.00
_cell.angle_beta   90.00
_cell.angle_gamma   90.00
#
_symmetry.space_group_name_H-M   'P 1'
#
loop_
_entity.id
_entity.type
_entity.pdbx_description
1 polymer ?
#
loop_
_entity_poly.entity_id
_entity_poly.type
_entity_poly.pdbx_seq_one_letter_code
_entity_poly.pdbx_strand_id
1 'polypeptide(L)'
;LGGIDPAYYTGALHYVPLTRKAYWQFELDAISVGGKSLVTRTTAIADTGTSLLVGPTADVNKLVQALGLPAGGATMGQHTLPCSAISKLPPLSFRINGREFELQPE
;
A
#
# COMPACT_ATOMS: atom_id res chain seq x y z
N LEU A 1 -27.13 5.83 -5.75
CA LEU A 1 -25.67 6.10 -5.89
C LEU A 1 -25.48 7.59 -6.13
N GLY A 2 -24.40 8.18 -5.61
CA GLY A 2 -24.10 9.61 -5.82
C GLY A 2 -23.80 10.43 -4.57
N GLY A 3 -23.49 9.79 -3.45
CA GLY A 3 -23.20 10.48 -2.20
C GLY A 3 -22.23 9.69 -1.33
N ILE A 4 -21.87 10.32 -0.22
CA ILE A 4 -21.02 9.79 0.84
C ILE A 4 -21.92 9.59 2.05
N ASP A 5 -21.77 8.47 2.75
CA ASP A 5 -22.45 8.21 4.02
C ASP A 5 -21.44 8.33 5.19
N PRO A 6 -21.55 9.37 6.04
CA PRO A 6 -20.69 9.59 7.20
C PRO A 6 -20.70 8.48 8.25
N ALA A 7 -21.68 7.57 8.22
CA ALA A 7 -21.73 6.46 9.17
C ALA A 7 -20.58 5.45 9.00
N TYR A 8 -19.90 5.44 7.86
CA TYR A 8 -18.89 4.43 7.50
C TYR A 8 -17.44 4.91 7.52
N TYR A 9 -17.18 6.14 7.97
CA TYR A 9 -15.82 6.63 8.16
C TYR A 9 -15.71 7.57 9.37
N THR A 10 -14.49 7.83 9.79
CA THR A 10 -14.19 8.79 10.86
C THR A 10 -13.32 9.92 10.33
N GLY A 11 -13.40 11.09 10.98
CA GLY A 11 -12.65 12.27 10.58
C GLY A 11 -13.12 12.90 9.27
N ALA A 12 -12.29 13.76 8.69
CA ALA A 12 -12.57 14.43 7.43
C ALA A 12 -11.97 13.66 6.24
N LEU A 13 -12.67 13.69 5.09
CA LEU A 13 -12.17 13.13 3.84
C LEU A 13 -10.92 13.87 3.37
N HIS A 14 -9.93 13.09 2.95
CA HIS A 14 -8.69 13.58 2.35
C HIS A 14 -8.80 13.45 0.83
N TYR A 15 -8.95 14.58 0.14
CA TYR A 15 -9.10 14.59 -1.32
C TYR A 15 -7.73 14.62 -2.01
N VAL A 16 -7.59 13.81 -3.05
CA VAL A 16 -6.37 13.65 -3.83
C VAL A 16 -6.71 13.82 -5.32
N PRO A 17 -5.96 14.63 -6.08
CA PRO A 17 -6.23 14.83 -7.49
C PRO A 17 -5.91 13.57 -8.30
N LEU A 18 -6.69 13.36 -9.38
CA LEU A 18 -6.36 12.33 -10.36
C LEU A 18 -5.15 12.76 -11.19
N THR A 19 -4.23 11.83 -11.42
CA THR A 19 -3.10 12.01 -12.34
C THR A 19 -3.52 11.85 -13.79
N ARG A 20 -4.46 10.95 -14.06
CA ARG A 20 -5.03 10.70 -15.39
C ARG A 20 -6.47 10.24 -15.27
N LYS A 21 -7.36 10.79 -16.11
CA LYS A 21 -8.77 10.40 -16.21
C LYS A 21 -8.94 9.12 -17.05
N ALA A 22 -8.48 7.99 -16.52
CA ALA A 22 -8.66 6.67 -17.13
C ALA A 22 -9.01 5.63 -16.06
N TYR A 23 -8.11 5.48 -15.08
CA TYR A 23 -8.38 4.78 -13.82
C TYR A 23 -8.57 5.80 -12.69
N TRP A 24 -8.97 5.34 -11.51
CA TRP A 24 -8.89 6.11 -10.25
C TRP A 24 -7.43 6.25 -9.81
N GLN A 25 -6.60 6.85 -10.67
CA GLN A 25 -5.15 6.92 -10.54
C GLN A 25 -4.71 8.20 -9.83
N PHE A 26 -3.84 8.08 -8.84
CA PHE A 26 -3.30 9.19 -8.05
C PHE A 26 -1.80 9.01 -7.78
N GLU A 27 -1.13 10.09 -7.36
CA GLU A 27 0.29 10.03 -6.97
C GLU A 27 0.45 9.47 -5.54
N LEU A 28 1.47 8.65 -5.35
CA LEU A 28 2.01 8.24 -4.07
C LEU A 28 3.35 8.93 -3.85
N ASP A 29 3.44 9.70 -2.77
CA ASP A 29 4.67 10.40 -2.40
C ASP A 29 5.74 9.39 -1.99
N ALA A 30 5.35 8.42 -1.17
CA ALA A 30 6.23 7.38 -0.66
C ALA A 30 5.47 6.12 -0.22
N ILE A 31 6.17 4.98 -0.26
CA ILE A 31 5.81 3.76 0.46
C ILE A 31 6.96 3.44 1.43
N SER A 32 6.61 3.20 2.69
CA SER A 32 7.56 3.01 3.79
C SER A 32 7.30 1.71 4.53
N VAL A 33 8.36 1.05 5.00
CA VAL A 33 8.28 -0.11 5.90
C VAL A 33 9.01 0.24 7.18
N GLY A 34 8.31 0.17 8.32
CA GLY A 34 8.89 0.52 9.63
C GLY A 34 9.45 1.95 9.67
N GLY A 35 8.77 2.90 9.03
CA GLY A 35 9.19 4.30 8.95
C GLY A 35 10.31 4.60 7.95
N LYS A 36 10.88 3.59 7.30
CA LYS A 36 11.89 3.79 6.24
C LYS A 36 11.22 3.84 4.87
N SER A 37 11.35 4.98 4.18
CA SER A 37 10.87 5.14 2.81
C SER A 37 11.69 4.29 1.83
N LEU A 38 11.02 3.48 1.00
CA LEU A 38 11.65 2.52 0.08
C LEU A 38 11.25 2.75 -1.39
N VAL A 39 10.03 3.21 -1.61
CA VAL A 39 9.52 3.61 -2.93
C VAL A 39 9.10 5.06 -2.81
N THR A 40 9.47 5.90 -3.79
CA THR A 40 9.12 7.32 -3.79
C THR A 40 8.63 7.73 -5.17
N ARG A 41 7.73 8.71 -5.21
CA ARG A 41 7.23 9.35 -6.46
C ARG A 41 6.72 8.32 -7.47
N THR A 42 5.71 7.56 -7.09
CA THR A 42 5.05 6.57 -7.96
C THR A 42 3.56 6.88 -8.11
N THR A 43 2.85 6.09 -8.89
CA THR A 43 1.40 6.18 -9.05
C THR A 43 0.72 4.92 -8.59
N ALA A 44 -0.49 5.06 -8.05
CA ALA A 44 -1.36 3.93 -7.69
C ALA A 44 -2.77 4.16 -8.23
N ILE A 45 -3.56 3.07 -8.25
CA ILE A 45 -4.99 3.11 -8.55
C ILE A 45 -5.78 2.54 -7.37
N ALA A 46 -6.97 3.07 -7.11
CA ALA A 46 -7.95 2.41 -6.26
C ALA A 46 -8.72 1.37 -7.11
N ASP A 47 -8.39 0.09 -6.95
CA ASP A 47 -8.90 -1.00 -7.79
C ASP A 47 -9.66 -2.04 -6.95
N THR A 48 -10.99 -1.96 -6.99
CA THR A 48 -11.87 -2.95 -6.33
C THR A 48 -11.88 -4.32 -7.00
N GLY A 49 -11.25 -4.47 -8.17
CA GLY A 49 -11.16 -5.73 -8.92
C GLY A 49 -9.99 -6.62 -8.52
N THR A 50 -9.07 -6.13 -7.67
CA THR A 50 -7.86 -6.86 -7.27
C THR A 50 -7.85 -7.13 -5.77
N SER A 51 -7.68 -8.40 -5.37
CA SER A 51 -7.69 -8.79 -3.95
C SER A 51 -6.46 -8.36 -3.14
N LEU A 52 -5.32 -8.16 -3.81
CA LEU A 52 -4.03 -7.88 -3.18
C LEU A 52 -3.46 -6.53 -3.61
N LEU A 53 -2.48 -6.04 -2.86
CA LEU A 53 -1.62 -4.95 -3.32
C LEU A 53 -0.64 -5.50 -4.35
N VAL A 54 -0.72 -4.97 -5.57
CA VAL A 54 0.16 -5.34 -6.69
C VAL A 54 0.94 -4.12 -7.15
N GLY A 55 2.20 -4.30 -7.49
CA GLY A 55 3.07 -3.24 -7.96
C GLY A 55 4.23 -3.76 -8.80
N PRO A 56 5.10 -2.86 -9.29
CA PRO A 56 6.29 -3.24 -10.04
C PRO A 56 7.14 -4.24 -9.24
N THR A 57 7.59 -5.33 -9.88
CA THR A 57 8.34 -6.41 -9.24
C THR A 57 9.53 -5.91 -8.42
N ALA A 58 10.27 -4.93 -8.94
CA ALA A 58 11.42 -4.35 -8.24
C ALA A 58 11.04 -3.67 -6.93
N ASP A 59 9.89 -3.00 -6.89
CA ASP A 59 9.43 -2.26 -5.71
C ASP A 59 8.81 -3.22 -4.69
N VAL A 60 7.99 -4.17 -5.14
CA VAL A 60 7.46 -5.23 -4.27
C VAL A 60 8.60 -6.02 -3.60
N ASN A 61 9.64 -6.39 -4.36
CA ASN A 61 10.81 -7.07 -3.81
C ASN A 61 11.53 -6.25 -2.73
N LYS A 62 11.65 -4.92 -2.89
CA LYS A 62 12.24 -4.06 -1.85
C LYS A 62 11.40 -4.05 -0.57
N LEU A 63 10.08 -3.97 -0.70
CA LEU A 63 9.15 -3.95 0.44
C LEU A 63 9.19 -5.29 1.18
N VAL A 64 9.10 -6.40 0.45
CA VAL A 64 9.17 -7.77 1.00
C VAL A 64 10.49 -8.03 1.72
N GLN A 65 11.62 -7.58 1.16
CA GLN A 65 12.92 -7.66 1.83
C GLN A 65 12.96 -6.86 3.13
N ALA A 66 12.35 -5.68 3.16
CA ALA A 66 12.28 -4.87 4.37
C ALA A 66 11.37 -5.48 5.45
N LEU A 67 10.45 -6.37 5.06
CA LEU A 67 9.66 -7.20 5.97
C LEU A 67 10.42 -8.46 6.46
N GLY A 68 11.68 -8.63 6.06
CA GLY A 68 12.54 -9.76 6.47
C GLY A 68 12.37 -11.03 5.63
N LEU A 69 11.72 -10.93 4.47
CA LEU A 69 11.49 -12.06 3.56
C LEU A 69 12.51 -12.07 2.41
N PRO A 70 12.95 -13.24 1.93
CA PRO A 70 13.97 -13.32 0.88
C PRO A 70 13.49 -12.71 -0.45
N ALA A 71 14.44 -12.07 -1.14
CA ALA A 71 14.25 -11.55 -2.49
C ALA A 71 14.12 -12.71 -3.49
N GLY A 72 12.93 -12.90 -4.08
CA GLY A 72 12.64 -14.13 -4.83
C GLY A 72 12.40 -15.31 -3.87
N GLY A 73 11.40 -16.13 -4.17
CA GLY A 73 10.81 -17.06 -3.20
C GLY A 73 9.28 -16.97 -3.16
N ALA A 74 8.72 -16.03 -3.90
CA ALA A 74 7.30 -15.99 -4.17
C ALA A 74 6.86 -17.24 -4.96
N THR A 75 5.90 -17.98 -4.43
CA THR A 75 5.20 -19.02 -5.19
C THR A 75 3.95 -18.39 -5.78
N MET A 76 3.79 -18.47 -7.12
CA MET A 76 2.70 -17.79 -7.84
C MET A 76 2.62 -16.27 -7.55
N GLY A 77 3.76 -15.61 -7.30
CA GLY A 77 3.82 -14.18 -7.01
C GLY A 77 3.50 -13.80 -5.56
N GLN A 78 3.32 -14.76 -4.65
CA GLN A 78 3.03 -14.54 -3.24
C GLN A 78 4.14 -15.07 -2.33
N HIS A 79 4.50 -14.30 -1.31
CA HIS A 79 5.39 -14.73 -0.24
C HIS A 79 4.59 -15.28 0.93
N THR A 80 5.13 -16.31 1.59
CA THR A 80 4.54 -16.90 2.80
C THR A 80 5.44 -16.65 4.01
N LEU A 81 4.82 -16.52 5.17
CA LEU A 81 5.49 -16.42 6.46
C LEU A 81 4.71 -17.18 7.54
N PRO A 82 5.35 -17.60 8.64
CA PRO A 82 4.64 -18.15 9.79
C PRO A 82 3.69 -17.11 10.40
N CYS A 83 2.45 -17.49 10.72
CA CYS A 83 1.48 -16.57 11.35
C CYS A 83 1.98 -16.00 12.68
N SER A 84 2.84 -16.73 13.40
CA SER A 84 3.48 -16.28 14.63
C SER A 84 4.46 -15.12 14.44
N ALA A 85 4.82 -14.79 13.19
CA ALA A 85 5.67 -13.65 12.86
C ALA A 85 4.86 -12.38 12.53
N ILE A 86 3.54 -12.46 12.33
CA ILE A 86 2.69 -11.31 11.96
C ILE A 86 2.84 -10.17 12.97
N SER A 87 2.74 -10.47 14.26
CA SER A 87 2.86 -9.48 15.35
C SER A 87 4.25 -8.83 15.47
N LYS A 88 5.23 -9.29 14.70
CA LYS A 88 6.60 -8.75 14.65
C LYS A 88 6.87 -7.98 13.37
N LEU A 89 5.97 -8.01 12.40
CA LEU A 89 6.15 -7.28 11.16
C LEU A 89 6.02 -5.77 11.44
N PRO A 90 6.88 -4.94 10.84
CA PRO A 90 6.69 -3.51 10.89
C PRO A 90 5.49 -3.10 10.03
N PRO A 91 4.85 -1.94 10.32
CA PRO A 91 3.78 -1.43 9.49
C PRO A 91 4.26 -1.03 8.10
N LEU A 92 3.34 -1.11 7.15
CA LEU A 92 3.49 -0.59 5.79
C LEU A 92 2.73 0.73 5.69
N SER A 93 3.40 1.81 5.31
CA SER A 93 2.79 3.14 5.25
C SER A 93 2.81 3.70 3.83
N PHE A 94 1.70 4.30 3.42
CA PHE A 94 1.52 4.97 2.14
C PHE A 94 1.35 6.46 2.38
N ARG A 95 2.25 7.27 1.85
CA ARG A 95 2.11 8.73 1.92
C ARG A 95 1.44 9.24 0.65
N ILE A 96 0.25 9.81 0.80
CA ILE A 96 -0.62 10.24 -0.29
C ILE A 96 -0.97 11.72 -0.09
N ASN A 97 -0.44 12.58 -0.96
CA ASN A 97 -0.65 14.04 -0.89
C ASN A 97 -0.35 14.58 0.52
N GLY A 98 0.82 14.22 1.05
CA GLY A 98 1.33 14.64 2.35
C GLY A 98 0.72 13.96 3.58
N ARG A 99 -0.31 13.11 3.43
CA ARG A 99 -0.91 12.35 4.55
C ARG A 99 -0.42 10.91 4.54
N GLU A 100 -0.02 10.42 5.71
CA GLU A 100 0.37 9.02 5.92
C GLU A 100 -0.88 8.15 6.16
N PHE A 101 -0.95 7.01 5.48
CA PHE A 101 -1.95 5.97 5.66
C PHE A 101 -1.24 4.66 6.00
N GLU A 102 -1.47 4.17 7.21
CA GLU A 102 -0.74 3.01 7.74
C GLU A 102 -1.59 1.73 7.64
N LEU A 103 -0.97 0.66 7.17
CA LEU A 103 -1.49 -0.69 7.15
C LEU A 103 -0.73 -1.52 8.18
N GLN A 104 -1.47 -2.00 9.18
CA GLN A 104 -0.93 -2.92 10.18
C GLN A 104 -0.82 -4.34 9.60
N PRO A 105 0.05 -5.19 10.16
CA PRO A 105 0.19 -6.59 9.75
C PRO A 105 -1.07 -7.47 9.95
N GLU A 106 -1.93 -7.11 10.91
CA GLU A 106 -3.19 -7.77 11.26
C GLU A 106 -4.46 -7.13 10.66
#